data_AF-A0A6G0Y860-F1
#
_entry.id   AF-A0A6G0Y860-F1
#
_cell.length_a   1.000
_cell.length_b   1.000
_cell.length_c   1.000
_cell.angle_alpha   90.00
_cell.angle_beta   90.00
_cell.angle_gamma   90.00
#
_symmetry.space_group_name_H-M   'P 1'
#
loop_
_entity.id
_entity.type
_entity.pdbx_description
1 polymer ?
#
loop_
_entity_poly.entity_id
_entity_poly.type
_entity_poly.pdbx_seq_one_letter_code
_entity_poly.pdbx_strand_id
1 'polypeptide(L)'
;MPKKKPGPSGRRPVYWWNDEIAELRRSALALRRRYQSCLGRPGHPGVQKARFRYSAAKRALRIAIRTAKSKAWADLCALVDKDPWGRPYRLVMKKLDTRDPAADSRGREALIVDSLFPAAPATD
;
A
#
# COMPACT_ATOMS: atom_id res chain seq x y z
N MET A 1 -13.07 16.03 -21.41
CA MET A 1 -11.93 15.19 -20.99
C MET A 1 -12.44 13.84 -20.51
N PRO A 2 -11.93 12.71 -21.03
CA PRO A 2 -12.34 11.38 -20.57
C PRO A 2 -11.93 11.18 -19.10
N LYS A 3 -12.84 10.62 -18.30
CA LYS A 3 -12.56 10.31 -16.89
C LYS A 3 -11.47 9.24 -16.81
N LYS A 4 -10.42 9.49 -16.01
CA LYS A 4 -9.34 8.52 -15.77
C LYS A 4 -9.95 7.23 -15.21
N LYS A 5 -9.72 6.09 -15.89
CA LYS A 5 -10.21 4.78 -15.42
C LYS A 5 -9.69 4.52 -14.00
N PRO A 6 -10.53 4.01 -13.08
CA PRO A 6 -10.04 3.61 -11.76
C PRO A 6 -8.91 2.59 -11.94
N GLY A 7 -7.84 2.74 -11.16
CA GLY A 7 -6.77 1.76 -11.13
C GLY A 7 -7.27 0.40 -10.63
N PRO A 8 -6.52 -0.68 -10.84
CA PRO A 8 -6.95 -2.04 -10.49
C PRO A 8 -7.41 -2.13 -9.03
N SER A 9 -8.66 -2.53 -8.84
CA SER A 9 -9.27 -2.81 -7.54
C SER A 9 -8.66 -4.10 -6.99
N GLY A 10 -7.84 -4.01 -5.94
CA GLY A 10 -7.24 -5.21 -5.34
C GLY A 10 -5.81 -5.03 -4.83
N ARG A 11 -5.20 -3.84 -4.96
CA ARG A 11 -3.91 -3.60 -4.30
C ARG A 11 -4.09 -3.71 -2.79
N ARG A 12 -3.38 -4.65 -2.17
CA ARG A 12 -3.30 -4.75 -0.70
C ARG A 12 -2.89 -3.38 -0.14
N PRO A 13 -3.61 -2.85 0.87
CA PRO A 13 -3.20 -1.64 1.53
C PRO A 13 -1.75 -1.77 2.02
N VAL A 14 -1.01 -0.67 1.95
CA VAL A 14 0.37 -0.66 2.47
C VAL A 14 0.33 -0.98 3.96
N TYR A 15 1.38 -1.62 4.49
CA TYR A 15 1.41 -2.11 5.88
C TYR A 15 1.12 -1.06 6.98
N TRP A 16 1.29 0.23 6.69
CA TRP A 16 0.96 1.35 7.59
C TRP A 16 -0.42 1.98 7.33
N TRP A 17 -1.17 1.50 6.34
CA TRP A 17 -2.49 2.02 6.00
C TRP A 17 -3.53 1.56 7.01
N ASN A 18 -4.40 2.46 7.43
CA ASN A 18 -5.50 2.19 8.37
C ASN A 18 -6.77 2.96 7.98
N ASP A 19 -7.90 2.58 8.58
CA ASP A 19 -9.21 3.18 8.29
C ASP A 19 -9.30 4.65 8.69
N GLU A 20 -8.59 5.05 9.74
CA GLU A 20 -8.50 6.44 10.19
C GLU A 20 -7.88 7.35 9.10
N ILE A 21 -6.74 6.94 8.52
CA ILE A 21 -6.08 7.65 7.41
C ILE A 21 -6.99 7.65 6.18
N ALA A 22 -7.71 6.55 5.92
CA ALA A 22 -8.65 6.49 4.81
C ALA A 22 -9.75 7.56 4.97
N GLU A 23 -10.32 7.69 6.17
CA GLU A 23 -11.35 8.69 6.47
C GLU A 23 -10.80 10.12 6.41
N LEU A 24 -9.66 10.38 7.05
CA LEU A 24 -8.98 11.68 6.98
C LEU A 24 -8.62 12.06 5.54
N ARG A 25 -8.27 11.08 4.71
CA ARG A 25 -8.00 11.32 3.29
C ARG A 25 -9.28 11.62 2.52
N ARG A 26 -10.39 10.92 2.78
CA ARG A 26 -11.70 11.21 2.18
C ARG A 26 -12.14 12.64 2.51
N SER A 27 -12.09 13.02 3.79
CA SER A 27 -12.49 14.35 4.26
C SER A 27 -11.58 15.46 3.70
N ALA A 28 -10.25 15.27 3.71
CA ALA A 28 -9.31 16.23 3.14
C ALA A 28 -9.52 16.43 1.63
N LEU A 29 -9.81 15.36 0.87
CA LEU A 29 -10.11 15.47 -0.56
C LEU A 29 -11.45 16.16 -0.83
N ALA A 30 -12.47 15.92 0.00
CA ALA A 30 -13.74 16.64 -0.10
C ALA A 30 -13.55 18.15 0.15
N LEU A 31 -12.78 18.51 1.19
CA LEU A 31 -12.47 19.91 1.50
C LEU A 31 -11.59 20.57 0.45
N ARG A 32 -10.64 19.84 -0.14
CA ARG A 32 -9.85 20.31 -1.28
C ARG A 32 -10.74 20.68 -2.47
N ARG A 33 -11.70 19.80 -2.82
CA ARG A 33 -12.65 20.05 -3.91
C ARG A 33 -13.48 21.31 -3.65
N ARG A 34 -13.98 21.49 -2.41
CA ARG A 34 -14.69 22.71 -2.01
C ARG A 34 -13.83 23.96 -2.15
N TYR A 35 -12.58 23.91 -1.67
CA TYR A 35 -11.63 25.02 -1.80
C TYR A 35 -11.35 25.37 -3.27
N GLN A 36 -11.07 24.38 -4.11
CA GLN A 36 -10.85 24.58 -5.55
C GLN A 36 -12.09 25.15 -6.27
N SER A 37 -13.28 24.70 -5.88
CA SER A 37 -14.53 25.26 -6.41
C SER A 37 -14.72 26.74 -6.04
N CYS A 38 -14.35 27.15 -4.82
CA CYS A 38 -14.37 28.55 -4.41
C CYS A 38 -13.33 29.39 -5.17
N LEU A 39 -12.14 28.83 -5.47
CA LEU A 39 -11.11 29.52 -6.26
C LEU A 39 -11.52 29.78 -7.71
N GLY A 40 -12.34 28.91 -8.31
CA GLY A 40 -12.86 29.09 -9.66
C GLY A 40 -13.93 30.18 -9.78
N ARG A 41 -14.33 30.82 -8.68
CA ARG A 41 -15.33 31.90 -8.63
C ARG A 41 -14.68 33.17 -8.06
N PRO A 42 -14.43 34.21 -8.87
CA PRO A 42 -13.88 35.48 -8.39
C PRO A 42 -14.77 36.06 -7.28
N GLY A 43 -14.14 36.56 -6.19
CA GLY A 43 -14.86 37.23 -5.09
C GLY A 43 -15.68 36.33 -4.16
N HIS A 44 -15.57 34.99 -4.26
CA HIS A 44 -16.37 34.10 -3.41
C HIS A 44 -16.03 34.27 -1.91
N PRO A 45 -16.97 34.72 -1.06
CA PRO A 45 -16.68 35.07 0.35
C PRO A 45 -16.23 33.86 1.18
N GLY A 46 -16.59 32.64 0.74
CA GLY A 46 -16.21 31.39 1.40
C GLY A 46 -14.77 30.92 1.14
N VAL A 47 -13.95 31.60 0.30
CA VAL A 47 -12.60 31.12 -0.05
C VAL A 47 -11.71 30.97 1.20
N GLN A 48 -11.71 31.96 2.09
CA GLN A 48 -10.85 31.91 3.29
C GLN A 48 -11.29 30.81 4.26
N LYS A 49 -12.60 30.65 4.48
CA LYS A 49 -13.15 29.56 5.30
C LYS A 49 -12.82 28.19 4.71
N ALA A 50 -12.93 28.04 3.39
CA ALA A 50 -12.58 26.80 2.69
C ALA A 50 -11.07 26.50 2.76
N ARG A 51 -10.23 27.54 2.62
CA ARG A 51 -8.77 27.44 2.77
C ARG A 51 -8.39 26.96 4.17
N PHE A 52 -8.94 27.58 5.21
CA PHE A 52 -8.67 27.21 6.61
C PHE A 52 -9.05 25.75 6.88
N ARG A 53 -10.28 25.35 6.51
CA ARG A 53 -10.76 23.97 6.68
C ARG A 53 -9.89 22.95 5.94
N TYR A 54 -9.53 23.22 4.69
CA TYR A 54 -8.65 22.35 3.93
C TYR A 54 -7.24 22.26 4.54
N SER A 55 -6.68 23.38 4.99
CA SER A 55 -5.37 23.41 5.64
C SER A 55 -5.35 22.58 6.93
N ALA A 56 -6.38 22.72 7.78
CA ALA A 56 -6.54 21.93 8.99
C ALA A 56 -6.65 20.42 8.69
N ALA A 57 -7.51 20.04 7.74
CA ALA A 57 -7.65 18.63 7.34
C ALA A 57 -6.36 18.06 6.72
N LYS A 58 -5.64 18.85 5.93
CA LYS A 58 -4.33 18.47 5.39
C LYS A 58 -3.30 18.26 6.50
N ARG A 59 -3.30 19.10 7.54
CA ARG A 59 -2.43 18.94 8.71
C ARG A 59 -2.77 17.67 9.48
N ALA A 60 -4.04 17.43 9.78
CA ALA A 60 -4.51 16.23 10.47
C ALA A 60 -4.09 14.95 9.71
N LEU A 61 -4.33 14.90 8.40
CA LEU A 61 -3.91 13.78 7.57
C LEU A 61 -2.39 13.55 7.59
N ARG A 62 -1.58 14.60 7.55
CA ARG A 62 -0.11 14.49 7.61
C ARG A 62 0.36 13.94 8.95
N ILE A 63 -0.27 14.37 10.06
CA ILE A 63 0.05 13.88 11.39
C ILE A 63 -0.31 12.39 11.48
N ALA A 64 -1.54 12.02 11.13
CA ALA A 64 -1.99 10.63 11.16
C ALA A 64 -1.10 9.71 10.32
N ILE A 65 -0.71 10.11 9.10
CA ILE A 65 0.22 9.35 8.26
C ILE A 65 1.58 9.17 8.95
N ARG A 66 2.10 10.23 9.58
CA ARG A 66 3.39 10.14 10.28
C ARG A 66 3.30 9.18 11.46
N THR A 67 2.27 9.32 12.29
CA THR A 67 2.04 8.46 13.45
C THR A 67 1.88 7.00 13.03
N ALA A 68 1.07 6.71 12.01
CA ALA A 68 0.87 5.35 11.54
C ALA A 68 2.15 4.73 10.97
N LYS A 69 2.96 5.50 10.23
CA LYS A 69 4.27 5.04 9.75
C LYS A 69 5.23 4.75 10.89
N SER A 70 5.32 5.64 11.88
CA SER A 70 6.17 5.45 13.06
C SER A 70 5.75 4.22 13.86
N LYS A 71 4.45 4.05 14.09
CA LYS A 71 3.91 2.86 14.77
C LYS A 71 4.22 1.59 13.99
N ALA A 72 3.90 1.56 12.70
CA ALA A 72 4.13 0.39 11.86
C ALA A 72 5.62 0.03 11.74
N TRP A 73 6.51 1.02 11.81
CA TRP A 73 7.95 0.79 11.89
C TRP A 73 8.36 0.20 13.23
N ALA A 74 7.88 0.75 14.35
CA ALA A 74 8.16 0.22 15.69
C ALA A 74 7.65 -1.23 15.84
N ASP A 75 6.44 -1.52 15.37
CA ASP A 75 5.85 -2.86 15.37
C ASP A 75 6.71 -3.84 14.53
N LEU A 76 7.25 -3.37 13.41
CA LEU A 76 8.15 -4.17 12.56
C LEU A 76 9.47 -4.47 13.28
N CYS A 77 10.08 -3.47 13.95
CA CYS A 77 11.29 -3.67 14.73
C CYS A 77 11.08 -4.66 15.87
N ALA A 78 9.97 -4.54 16.62
CA ALA A 78 9.63 -5.46 17.70
C ALA A 78 9.41 -6.91 17.22
N LEU A 79 9.05 -7.10 15.94
CA LEU A 79 8.92 -8.43 15.35
C LEU A 79 10.29 -9.06 15.00
N VAL A 80 11.33 -8.26 14.76
CA VAL A 80 12.69 -8.76 14.49
C VAL A 80 13.22 -9.56 15.67
N ASP A 81 13.04 -9.05 16.88
CA ASP A 81 13.53 -9.70 18.10
C ASP A 81 12.88 -11.08 18.34
N LYS A 82 11.67 -11.28 17.82
CA LYS A 82 10.90 -12.52 17.96
C LYS A 82 11.09 -13.49 16.79
N ASP A 83 11.24 -12.96 15.58
CA ASP A 83 11.39 -13.73 14.35
C ASP A 83 12.38 -13.05 13.40
N PRO A 84 13.69 -13.29 13.58
CA PRO A 84 14.74 -12.62 12.81
C PRO A 84 14.71 -12.96 11.32
N TRP A 85 14.11 -14.08 10.91
CA TRP A 85 13.99 -14.50 9.50
C TRP A 85 12.59 -14.28 8.91
N GLY A 86 11.70 -13.65 9.69
CA GLY A 86 10.30 -13.45 9.37
C GLY A 86 10.02 -12.32 8.38
N ARG A 87 8.88 -11.65 8.61
CA ARG A 87 8.41 -10.52 7.80
C ARG A 87 9.41 -9.34 7.74
N PRO A 88 10.13 -8.97 8.82
CA PRO A 88 11.09 -7.86 8.76
C PRO A 88 12.24 -8.13 7.79
N TYR A 89 12.84 -9.32 7.87
CA TYR A 89 13.90 -9.76 6.96
C TYR A 89 13.42 -9.78 5.50
N ARG A 90 12.24 -10.37 5.25
CA ARG A 90 11.64 -10.41 3.90
C ARG A 90 11.37 -9.00 3.36
N LEU A 91 10.95 -8.06 4.21
CA LEU A 91 10.70 -6.67 3.82
C LEU A 91 12.00 -5.95 3.42
N VAL A 92 13.07 -6.06 4.22
CA VAL A 92 14.38 -5.46 3.93
C VAL A 92 14.99 -6.05 2.66
N MET A 93 14.91 -7.37 2.50
CA MET A 93 15.42 -8.08 1.33
C MET A 93 14.54 -7.94 0.08
N LYS A 94 13.44 -7.17 0.14
CA LYS A 94 12.43 -7.05 -0.92
C LYS A 94 11.84 -8.40 -1.36
N LYS A 95 11.90 -9.41 -0.49
CA LYS A 95 11.34 -10.75 -0.65
C LYS A 95 9.88 -10.86 -0.19
N LEU A 96 9.19 -9.73 0.03
CA LEU A 96 7.74 -9.68 0.19
C LEU A 96 7.02 -9.81 -1.16
N ASP A 97 7.56 -10.63 -2.05
CA ASP A 97 6.89 -10.89 -3.30
C ASP A 97 5.61 -11.69 -3.01
N THR A 98 4.53 -11.36 -3.72
CA THR A 98 3.23 -12.03 -3.54
C THR A 98 3.21 -13.40 -4.20
N ARG A 99 4.23 -13.66 -5.03
CA ARG A 99 4.45 -14.92 -5.72
C ARG A 99 5.07 -15.90 -4.74
N ASP A 100 4.24 -16.78 -4.19
CA ASP A 100 4.73 -17.95 -3.49
C ASP A 100 5.19 -18.96 -4.56
N PRO A 101 6.50 -19.20 -4.73
CA PRO A 101 6.97 -20.17 -5.71
C PRO A 101 6.42 -21.58 -5.43
N ALA A 102 6.07 -21.90 -4.18
CA ALA A 102 5.41 -23.16 -3.82
C ALA A 102 3.95 -23.21 -4.31
N ALA A 103 3.25 -22.07 -4.38
CA ALA A 103 1.92 -22.01 -4.97
C ALA A 103 1.95 -22.18 -6.50
N ASP A 104 2.99 -21.65 -7.16
CA ASP A 104 3.18 -21.78 -8.61
C ASP A 104 3.59 -23.19 -9.06
N SER A 105 4.20 -23.97 -8.16
CA SER A 105 4.66 -25.34 -8.41
C SER A 105 3.66 -26.41 -7.95
N ARG A 106 2.59 -26.02 -7.25
CA ARG A 106 1.54 -26.91 -6.76
C ARG A 106 0.81 -27.59 -7.93
N GLY A 107 0.87 -28.92 -7.99
CA GLY A 107 0.32 -29.73 -9.09
C GLY A 107 1.21 -29.89 -10.31
N ARG A 108 2.45 -29.35 -10.30
CA ARG A 108 3.46 -29.53 -11.36
C ARG A 108 4.72 -30.23 -10.87
N GLU A 109 4.67 -30.81 -9.68
CA GLU A 109 5.83 -31.37 -9.00
C GLU A 109 6.48 -32.47 -9.83
N ALA A 110 5.69 -33.37 -10.41
CA ALA A 110 6.19 -34.46 -11.26
C ALA A 110 6.93 -33.95 -12.51
N LEU A 111 6.39 -32.94 -13.19
CA LEU A 111 7.03 -32.34 -14.38
C LEU A 111 8.35 -31.64 -14.04
N ILE A 112 8.39 -30.97 -12.88
CA ILE A 112 9.61 -30.32 -12.39
C ILE A 112 10.66 -31.38 -12.07
N VAL A 113 10.28 -32.44 -11.35
CA VAL A 113 11.18 -33.55 -11.00
C VAL A 113 11.75 -34.21 -12.25
N ASP A 114 10.91 -34.52 -13.23
CA ASP A 114 11.34 -35.19 -14.47
C ASP A 114 12.29 -34.31 -15.31
N SER A 115 12.10 -32.99 -15.28
CA SER A 115 13.01 -32.04 -15.94
C SER A 115 14.36 -31.88 -15.24
N LEU A 116 14.38 -31.99 -13.90
CA LEU A 116 15.59 -31.78 -13.10
C LEU A 116 16.40 -33.07 -12.93
N PHE A 117 15.72 -34.23 -12.95
CA PHE A 117 16.30 -35.54 -12.75
C PHE A 117 15.88 -36.49 -13.88
N PRO A 118 16.32 -36.25 -15.13
CA PRO A 118 16.01 -37.13 -16.24
C PRO A 118 16.59 -38.53 -15.99
N ALA A 119 15.84 -39.56 -16.40
CA ALA A 119 16.31 -40.93 -16.31
C ALA A 119 17.62 -41.12 -17.10
N ALA A 120 18.56 -41.86 -16.52
CA ALA A 120 19.83 -42.16 -17.17
C ALA A 120 19.56 -42.86 -18.52
N PRO A 121 20.30 -42.51 -19.59
CA PRO A 121 20.13 -43.18 -20.88
C PRO A 121 20.46 -44.66 -20.71
N ALA A 122 19.63 -45.53 -21.31
CA ALA A 122 19.91 -46.96 -21.33
C ALA A 122 21.25 -47.18 -22.03
N THR A 123 22.24 -47.63 -21.28
CA THR A 123 23.50 -48.13 -21.81
C THR A 123 23.27 -49.54 -22.35
N ASP A 124 23.35 -49.69 -23.66
CA ASP A 124 23.55 -50.96 -24.36
C ASP A 124 25.00 -51.47 -24.19
#